data_AF-A0A1Q7NL87-F1
#
_entry.id   AF-A0A1Q7NL87-F1
#
_cell.length_a   1.000
_cell.length_b   1.000
_cell.length_c   1.000
_cell.angle_alpha   90.00
_cell.angle_beta   90.00
_cell.angle_gamma   90.00
#
_symmetry.space_group_name_H-M   'P 1'
#
loop_
_entity.id
_entity.type
_entity.pdbx_description
1 polymer ?
#
loop_
_entity_poly.entity_id
_entity_poly.type
_entity_poly.pdbx_seq_one_letter_code
_entity_poly.pdbx_strand_id
1 'polypeptide(L)'
;MYTIFGFRTDGVTVQNTFNAVWFTFDVGILYTYFKYGQKYFWKRLNDPSADANGTDKSAFVAWSVLGIITALAVEYSFIKEFGVAVGAGYSAFLQNLLMSILFIGMFFKRGGSEGQSLSLAINKWIGTLAPTILYGILGEGGFPHGSFLILVSGICCSVFDLIYIRLLTRTQ
;
A
#
# COMPACT_ATOMS: atom_id res chain seq x y z
N MET A 1 -10.98 -12.41 -6.92
CA MET A 1 -12.16 -13.08 -6.33
C MET A 1 -13.35 -12.13 -6.13
N TYR A 2 -13.14 -10.87 -5.72
CA TYR A 2 -14.15 -9.81 -5.72
C TYR A 2 -14.85 -9.61 -7.08
N THR A 3 -14.10 -9.76 -8.16
CA THR A 3 -14.58 -9.53 -9.53
C THR A 3 -15.63 -10.53 -9.98
N ILE A 4 -15.61 -11.78 -9.47
CA ILE A 4 -16.51 -12.85 -9.92
C ILE A 4 -17.83 -12.83 -9.12
N PHE A 5 -17.75 -12.51 -7.81
CA PHE A 5 -18.94 -12.40 -6.98
C PHE A 5 -19.70 -11.09 -7.20
N GLY A 6 -19.01 -9.97 -7.42
CA GLY A 6 -19.65 -8.68 -7.71
C GLY A 6 -20.36 -8.62 -9.08
N PHE A 7 -19.85 -9.34 -10.09
CA PHE A 7 -20.46 -9.39 -11.43
C PHE A 7 -21.84 -10.07 -11.45
N ARG A 8 -22.16 -10.87 -10.42
CA ARG A 8 -23.34 -11.74 -10.42
C ARG A 8 -24.54 -11.16 -9.67
N THR A 9 -24.38 -10.07 -8.92
CA THR A 9 -25.44 -9.50 -8.08
C THR A 9 -25.79 -8.02 -8.34
N ASP A 10 -24.85 -7.13 -8.67
CA ASP A 10 -25.14 -5.66 -8.64
C ASP A 10 -24.72 -4.83 -9.88
N GLY A 11 -24.19 -5.45 -10.95
CA GLY A 11 -23.77 -4.71 -12.14
C GLY A 11 -22.42 -3.97 -11.99
N VAL A 12 -22.15 -3.00 -12.89
CA VAL A 12 -20.88 -2.26 -12.95
C VAL A 12 -20.92 -1.08 -11.97
N THR A 13 -20.57 -1.32 -10.71
CA THR A 13 -20.40 -0.23 -9.73
C THR A 13 -19.12 0.55 -10.04
N VAL A 14 -19.16 1.88 -9.91
CA VAL A 14 -18.01 2.78 -10.13
C VAL A 14 -16.74 2.32 -9.37
N GLN A 15 -16.93 1.79 -8.16
CA GLN A 15 -15.86 1.22 -7.33
C GLN A 15 -15.15 0.03 -7.98
N ASN A 16 -15.85 -0.78 -8.77
CA ASN A 16 -15.26 -1.94 -9.45
C ASN A 16 -14.32 -1.51 -10.59
N THR A 17 -14.69 -0.43 -11.30
CA THR A 17 -13.83 0.20 -12.31
C THR A 17 -12.56 0.77 -11.69
N PHE A 18 -12.69 1.50 -10.58
CA PHE A 18 -11.53 2.00 -9.85
C PHE A 18 -10.63 0.88 -9.35
N ASN A 19 -11.19 -0.20 -8.79
CA ASN A 19 -10.42 -1.36 -8.36
C ASN A 19 -9.67 -2.04 -9.53
N ALA A 20 -10.28 -2.12 -10.72
CA ALA A 20 -9.62 -2.67 -11.90
C ALA A 20 -8.44 -1.80 -12.38
N VAL A 21 -8.59 -0.48 -12.32
CA VAL A 21 -7.52 0.47 -12.62
C VAL A 21 -6.39 0.34 -11.60
N TRP A 22 -6.71 0.31 -10.30
CA TRP A 22 -5.73 0.08 -9.23
C TRP A 22 -4.99 -1.24 -9.40
N PHE A 23 -5.70 -2.32 -9.68
CA PHE A 23 -5.09 -3.62 -9.94
C PHE A 23 -4.08 -3.58 -11.11
N THR A 24 -4.39 -2.82 -12.16
CA THR A 24 -3.47 -2.64 -13.29
C THR A 24 -2.20 -1.90 -12.86
N PHE A 25 -2.33 -0.86 -12.03
CA PHE A 25 -1.17 -0.18 -11.45
C PHE A 25 -0.36 -1.09 -10.52
N ASP A 26 -1.01 -1.90 -9.69
CA ASP A 26 -0.33 -2.85 -8.79
C ASP A 26 0.48 -3.88 -9.58
N VAL A 27 -0.05 -4.40 -10.69
CA VAL A 27 0.69 -5.28 -11.60
C VAL A 27 1.90 -4.55 -12.19
N GLY A 28 1.75 -3.29 -12.58
CA GLY A 28 2.87 -2.45 -13.03
C GLY A 28 3.94 -2.24 -11.94
N ILE A 29 3.53 -2.01 -10.69
CA ILE A 29 4.43 -1.88 -9.54
C ILE A 29 5.14 -3.21 -9.27
N LEU A 30 4.44 -4.34 -9.30
CA LEU A 30 5.06 -5.66 -9.14
C LEU A 30 6.06 -5.95 -10.27
N TYR A 31 5.72 -5.62 -11.52
CA TYR A 31 6.64 -5.78 -12.64
C TYR A 31 7.91 -4.94 -12.45
N THR A 32 7.78 -3.67 -12.09
CA THR A 32 8.94 -2.79 -11.84
C THR A 32 9.73 -3.24 -10.61
N TYR A 33 9.07 -3.76 -9.58
CA TYR A 33 9.71 -4.37 -8.41
C TYR A 33 10.56 -5.59 -8.78
N PHE A 34 10.03 -6.53 -9.58
CA PHE A 34 10.84 -7.69 -10.02
C PHE A 34 11.97 -7.29 -10.98
N LYS A 35 11.73 -6.30 -11.85
CA LYS A 35 12.72 -5.83 -12.84
C LYS A 35 13.86 -5.03 -12.22
N TYR A 36 13.56 -4.12 -11.29
CA TYR A 36 14.55 -3.17 -10.74
C TYR A 36 14.87 -3.40 -9.26
N GLY A 37 14.00 -4.08 -8.50
CA GLY A 37 14.17 -4.33 -7.06
C GLY A 37 15.37 -5.25 -6.76
N GLN A 38 15.72 -6.14 -7.69
CA GLN A 38 16.92 -6.98 -7.58
C GLN A 38 18.19 -6.15 -7.33
N LYS A 39 18.36 -5.02 -8.04
CA LYS A 39 19.52 -4.12 -7.90
C LYS A 39 19.66 -3.55 -6.47
N TYR A 40 18.55 -3.24 -5.82
CA TYR A 40 18.53 -2.71 -4.45
C TYR A 40 18.65 -3.80 -3.38
N PHE A 41 18.25 -5.03 -3.70
CA PHE A 41 18.46 -6.20 -2.85
C PHE A 41 19.95 -6.58 -2.83
N TRP A 42 20.60 -6.58 -4.00
CA TRP A 42 22.04 -6.84 -4.15
C TRP A 42 22.92 -5.83 -3.42
N LYS A 43 22.55 -4.53 -3.43
CA LYS A 43 23.29 -3.50 -2.67
C LYS A 43 23.20 -3.71 -1.14
N ARG A 44 22.13 -4.33 -0.64
CA ARG A 44 21.92 -4.61 0.79
C ARG A 44 22.56 -5.92 1.24
N LEU A 45 22.71 -6.89 0.33
CA LEU A 45 23.40 -8.15 0.59
C LEU A 45 24.93 -8.05 0.42
N ASN A 46 25.45 -7.06 -0.31
CA ASN A 46 26.89 -6.78 -0.37
C ASN A 46 27.45 -6.06 0.88
N ASP A 47 26.72 -6.08 2.00
CA ASP A 47 27.24 -5.75 3.33
C ASP A 47 28.16 -6.92 3.77
N PRO A 48 29.40 -6.72 4.29
CA PRO A 48 30.41 -7.77 4.49
C PRO A 48 30.04 -8.91 5.46
N SER A 49 28.81 -8.92 5.99
CA SER A 49 28.28 -9.92 6.92
C SER A 49 27.35 -10.95 6.27
N ALA A 50 26.99 -10.80 4.99
CA ALA A 50 26.15 -11.76 4.28
C ALA A 50 26.97 -12.60 3.29
N ASP A 51 27.11 -13.88 3.62
CA ASP A 51 27.86 -14.90 2.91
C ASP A 51 27.33 -15.08 1.47
N ALA A 52 28.03 -14.49 0.50
CA ALA A 52 27.63 -14.43 -0.90
C ALA A 52 28.05 -15.70 -1.64
N ASN A 53 27.19 -16.72 -1.64
CA ASN A 53 27.41 -17.93 -2.43
C ASN A 53 26.15 -18.29 -3.23
N GLY A 54 26.09 -17.86 -4.50
CA GLY A 54 25.24 -18.40 -5.57
C GLY A 54 23.70 -18.43 -5.42
N THR A 55 23.16 -18.06 -4.25
CA THR A 55 21.77 -18.32 -3.81
C THR A 55 20.87 -17.07 -3.86
N ASP A 56 21.37 -15.98 -4.45
CA ASP A 56 20.81 -14.63 -4.28
C ASP A 56 19.54 -14.35 -5.10
N LYS A 57 19.40 -14.94 -6.30
CA LYS A 57 18.20 -14.78 -7.12
C LYS A 57 17.03 -15.59 -6.56
N SER A 58 17.29 -16.83 -6.13
CA SER A 58 16.29 -17.68 -5.47
C SER A 58 15.86 -17.10 -4.13
N ALA A 59 16.77 -16.52 -3.35
CA ALA A 59 16.44 -15.85 -2.10
C ALA A 59 15.55 -14.62 -2.31
N PHE A 60 15.84 -13.78 -3.31
CA PHE A 60 14.97 -12.65 -3.66
C PHE A 60 13.56 -13.11 -4.07
N VAL A 61 13.46 -14.08 -4.97
CA VAL A 61 12.17 -14.62 -5.42
C VAL A 61 11.42 -15.29 -4.26
N ALA A 62 12.09 -16.09 -3.43
CA ALA A 62 11.49 -16.72 -2.26
C ALA A 62 10.97 -15.67 -1.28
N TRP A 63 11.73 -14.60 -1.02
CA TRP A 63 11.30 -13.50 -0.16
C TRP A 63 10.08 -12.77 -0.73
N SER A 64 10.06 -12.49 -2.04
CA SER A 64 8.91 -11.87 -2.70
C SER A 64 7.67 -12.76 -2.66
N VAL A 65 7.83 -14.07 -2.90
CA VAL A 65 6.73 -15.05 -2.83
C VAL A 65 6.19 -15.17 -1.41
N LEU A 66 7.05 -15.24 -0.40
CA LEU A 66 6.65 -15.22 1.01
C LEU A 66 5.88 -13.94 1.35
N GLY A 67 6.32 -12.78 0.86
CA GLY A 67 5.59 -11.52 1.04
C GLY A 67 4.19 -11.55 0.44
N ILE A 68 4.04 -12.07 -0.78
CA ILE A 68 2.73 -12.21 -1.45
C ILE A 68 1.83 -13.18 -0.70
N ILE A 69 2.34 -14.35 -0.29
CA ILE A 69 1.56 -15.34 0.48
C ILE A 69 1.10 -14.72 1.80
N THR A 70 1.98 -13.98 2.48
CA THR A 70 1.65 -13.30 3.74
C THR A 70 0.56 -12.25 3.52
N ALA A 71 0.68 -11.43 2.48
CA ALA A 71 -0.34 -10.44 2.14
C ALA A 71 -1.71 -11.09 1.86
N LEU A 72 -1.74 -12.19 1.10
CA LEU A 72 -2.96 -12.94 0.82
C LEU A 72 -3.57 -13.57 2.09
N ALA A 73 -2.73 -14.13 2.96
CA ALA A 73 -3.19 -14.74 4.21
C ALA A 73 -3.78 -13.69 5.18
N VAL A 74 -3.13 -12.53 5.29
CA VAL A 74 -3.64 -11.40 6.09
C VAL A 74 -4.95 -10.89 5.51
N GLU A 75 -5.02 -10.62 4.20
CA GLU A 75 -6.24 -10.12 3.56
C GLU A 75 -7.41 -11.10 3.70
N TYR A 76 -7.14 -12.40 3.53
CA TYR A 76 -8.14 -13.44 3.74
C TYR A 76 -8.63 -13.48 5.19
N SER A 77 -7.74 -13.28 6.16
CA SER A 77 -8.09 -13.22 7.59
C SER A 77 -9.00 -12.02 7.89
N PHE A 78 -8.73 -10.85 7.31
CA PHE A 78 -9.61 -9.67 7.44
C PHE A 78 -11.01 -9.92 6.89
N ILE A 79 -11.12 -10.56 5.71
CA ILE A 79 -12.41 -10.90 5.11
C ILE A 79 -13.17 -11.89 5.99
N LYS A 80 -12.48 -12.88 6.57
CA LYS A 80 -13.11 -13.89 7.42
C LYS A 80 -13.62 -13.30 8.74
N GLU A 81 -12.86 -12.39 9.35
CA GLU A 81 -13.18 -11.82 10.66
C GLU A 81 -14.23 -10.71 10.58
N PHE A 82 -14.12 -9.83 9.59
CA PHE A 82 -14.94 -8.61 9.50
C PHE A 82 -15.97 -8.66 8.36
N GLY A 83 -15.95 -9.71 7.54
CA GLY A 83 -16.73 -9.77 6.31
C GLY A 83 -16.12 -8.92 5.19
N VAL A 84 -16.68 -9.08 4.00
CA VAL A 84 -16.14 -8.55 2.74
C VAL A 84 -16.10 -7.01 2.73
N ALA A 85 -17.19 -6.35 3.12
CA ALA A 85 -17.29 -4.88 3.02
C ALA A 85 -16.45 -4.14 4.07
N VAL A 86 -16.50 -4.58 5.33
CA VAL A 86 -15.78 -3.95 6.45
C VAL A 86 -14.31 -4.34 6.45
N GLY A 87 -14.01 -5.62 6.19
CA GLY A 87 -12.65 -6.14 6.13
C GLY A 87 -11.80 -5.42 5.09
N ALA A 88 -12.35 -5.20 3.89
CA ALA A 88 -11.67 -4.46 2.83
C ALA A 88 -11.38 -3.00 3.21
N GLY A 89 -12.29 -2.33 3.93
CA GLY A 89 -12.08 -0.97 4.40
C GLY A 89 -10.94 -0.88 5.43
N TYR A 90 -10.91 -1.80 6.40
CA TYR A 90 -9.88 -1.84 7.43
C TYR A 90 -8.51 -2.23 6.87
N SER A 91 -8.45 -3.25 6.01
CA SER A 91 -7.19 -3.65 5.39
C SER A 91 -6.61 -2.52 4.54
N ALA A 92 -7.44 -1.84 3.73
CA ALA A 92 -7.02 -0.73 2.89
C ALA A 92 -6.42 0.43 3.70
N PHE A 93 -7.05 0.84 4.80
CA PHE A 93 -6.54 1.93 5.64
C PHE A 93 -5.24 1.58 6.36
N LEU A 94 -5.11 0.35 6.86
CA LEU A 94 -3.89 -0.13 7.49
C LEU A 94 -2.74 -0.26 6.48
N GLN A 95 -3.03 -0.75 5.27
CA GLN A 95 -2.07 -0.79 4.16
C GLN A 95 -1.63 0.61 3.74
N ASN A 96 -2.55 1.57 3.67
CA ASN A 96 -2.23 2.96 3.36
C ASN A 96 -1.33 3.61 4.43
N LEU A 97 -1.57 3.32 5.71
CA LEU A 97 -0.71 3.77 6.82
C LEU A 97 0.70 3.19 6.72
N LEU A 98 0.80 1.88 6.51
CA LEU A 98 2.08 1.21 6.29
C LEU A 98 2.82 1.84 5.10
N MET A 99 2.12 2.11 4.01
CA MET A 99 2.68 2.74 2.80
C MET A 99 3.27 4.13 3.12
N SER A 100 2.57 4.98 3.87
CA SER A 100 3.08 6.30 4.29
C SER A 100 4.41 6.19 5.05
N ILE A 101 4.51 5.25 5.98
CA ILE A 101 5.75 5.02 6.75
C ILE A 101 6.87 4.53 5.83
N LEU A 102 6.57 3.61 4.92
CA LEU A 102 7.54 3.06 3.97
C LEU A 102 8.07 4.10 2.97
N PHE A 103 7.26 5.08 2.55
CA PHE A 103 7.72 6.17 1.69
C PHE A 103 8.81 7.03 2.37
N ILE A 104 8.62 7.33 3.66
CA ILE A 104 9.62 8.03 4.48
C ILE A 104 10.88 7.17 4.62
N GLY A 105 10.72 5.87 4.92
CA GLY A 105 11.85 4.95 5.01
C GLY A 105 12.63 4.85 3.70
N MET A 106 11.94 4.88 2.56
CA MET A 106 12.55 4.89 1.23
C MET A 106 13.31 6.19 0.94
N PHE A 107 12.80 7.33 1.39
CA PHE A 107 13.49 8.62 1.28
C PHE A 107 14.85 8.58 1.99
N PHE A 108 14.89 8.13 3.24
CA PHE A 108 16.14 8.01 4.00
C PHE A 108 17.08 6.94 3.42
N LYS A 109 16.56 5.78 3.00
CA LYS A 109 17.37 4.69 2.45
C LYS A 109 18.05 5.07 1.13
N ARG A 110 17.44 5.96 0.34
CA ARG A 110 17.98 6.45 -0.94
C ARG A 110 18.79 7.73 -0.79
N GLY A 111 18.74 8.39 0.37
CA GLY A 111 19.47 9.63 0.62
C GLY A 111 18.93 10.83 -0.18
N GLY A 112 17.65 10.82 -0.58
CA GLY A 112 17.05 11.90 -1.35
C GLY A 112 15.72 11.55 -2.00
N SER A 113 15.25 12.42 -2.91
CA SER A 113 13.97 12.33 -3.62
C SER A 113 14.01 11.40 -4.86
N GLU A 114 15.02 10.54 -5.00
CA GLU A 114 15.18 9.69 -6.19
C GLU A 114 14.03 8.68 -6.34
N GLY A 115 13.23 8.86 -7.40
CA GLY A 115 12.02 8.06 -7.66
C GLY A 115 10.82 8.47 -6.81
N GLN A 116 10.84 9.67 -6.24
CA GLN A 116 9.79 10.24 -5.41
C GLN A 116 9.50 11.67 -5.87
N SER A 117 8.23 12.07 -5.91
CA SER A 117 7.84 13.43 -6.32
C SER A 117 6.93 14.09 -5.30
N LEU A 118 7.07 15.42 -5.18
CA LEU A 118 6.21 16.22 -4.32
C LEU A 118 4.73 16.14 -4.75
N SER A 119 4.48 16.11 -6.06
CA SER A 119 3.13 15.93 -6.61
C SER A 119 2.49 14.61 -6.19
N LEU A 120 3.25 13.51 -6.18
CA LEU A 120 2.77 12.21 -5.71
C LEU A 120 2.42 12.27 -4.22
N ALA A 121 3.28 12.88 -3.40
CA ALA A 121 3.07 12.99 -1.96
C ALA A 121 1.80 13.80 -1.61
N ILE A 122 1.58 14.93 -2.29
CA ILE A 122 0.39 15.77 -2.10
C ILE A 122 -0.87 15.03 -2.57
N ASN A 123 -0.84 14.43 -3.77
CA ASN A 123 -1.99 13.70 -4.28
C ASN A 123 -2.35 12.49 -3.40
N LYS A 124 -1.36 11.78 -2.86
CA LYS A 124 -1.57 10.68 -1.90
C LYS A 124 -2.24 11.19 -0.62
N TRP A 125 -1.77 12.31 -0.08
CA TRP A 125 -2.34 12.88 1.14
C TRP A 125 -3.81 13.28 0.94
N ILE A 126 -4.14 13.98 -0.15
CA ILE A 126 -5.51 14.36 -0.51
C ILE A 126 -6.37 13.11 -0.72
N GLY A 127 -5.83 12.13 -1.44
CA GLY A 127 -6.49 10.84 -1.70
C GLY A 127 -6.70 10.01 -0.43
N THR A 128 -6.00 10.28 0.66
CA THR A 128 -6.22 9.66 1.97
C THR A 128 -7.22 10.44 2.81
N LEU A 129 -7.18 11.77 2.74
CA LEU A 129 -8.07 12.65 3.48
C LEU A 129 -9.54 12.47 3.06
N ALA A 130 -9.81 12.39 1.75
CA ALA A 130 -11.16 12.17 1.23
C ALA A 130 -11.86 10.91 1.78
N PRO A 131 -11.28 9.69 1.68
CA PRO A 131 -11.88 8.48 2.25
C PRO A 131 -11.88 8.49 3.78
N THR A 132 -10.94 9.18 4.44
CA THR A 132 -10.96 9.32 5.91
C THR A 132 -12.21 10.05 6.39
N ILE A 133 -12.59 11.13 5.70
CA ILE A 133 -13.82 11.86 6.01
C ILE A 133 -15.05 11.01 5.67
N LEU A 134 -15.06 10.39 4.49
CA LEU A 134 -16.18 9.61 3.99
C LEU A 134 -16.50 8.39 4.88
N TYR A 135 -15.50 7.55 5.15
CA TYR A 135 -15.68 6.30 5.90
C TYR A 135 -15.45 6.45 7.40
N GLY A 136 -14.68 7.44 7.83
CA GLY A 136 -14.38 7.68 9.25
C GLY A 136 -15.40 8.57 9.95
N ILE A 137 -15.98 9.56 9.26
CA ILE A 137 -16.87 10.58 9.86
C ILE A 137 -18.30 10.47 9.32
N LEU A 138 -18.48 10.54 8.00
CA LEU A 138 -19.82 10.60 7.39
C LEU A 138 -20.53 9.25 7.40
N GLY A 139 -19.76 8.17 7.37
CA GLY A 139 -20.27 6.81 7.50
C GLY A 139 -20.96 6.32 6.24
N GLU A 140 -20.17 5.93 5.24
CA GLU A 140 -20.66 5.39 3.97
C GLU A 140 -20.24 3.91 3.78
N GLY A 141 -20.98 3.17 2.94
CA GLY A 141 -20.69 1.77 2.63
C GLY A 141 -20.85 0.83 3.84
N GLY A 142 -19.82 0.03 4.13
CA GLY A 142 -19.81 -0.91 5.26
C GLY A 142 -19.77 -0.27 6.66
N PHE A 143 -19.76 1.07 6.75
CA PHE A 143 -19.56 1.82 7.99
C PHE A 143 -20.68 2.85 8.25
N PRO A 144 -21.91 2.45 8.54
CA PRO A 144 -23.08 3.36 8.61
C PRO A 144 -23.01 4.46 9.69
N HIS A 145 -22.10 4.36 10.66
CA HIS A 145 -21.88 5.39 11.70
C HIS A 145 -20.46 5.95 11.70
N GLY A 146 -19.71 5.73 10.61
CA GLY A 146 -18.28 5.95 10.56
C GLY A 146 -17.51 4.88 11.34
N SER A 147 -16.19 4.83 11.14
CA SER A 147 -15.31 3.96 11.91
C SER A 147 -14.20 4.73 12.60
N PHE A 148 -14.13 4.57 13.92
CA PHE A 148 -13.06 5.13 14.74
C PHE A 148 -11.68 4.62 14.31
N LEU A 149 -11.57 3.34 13.91
CA LEU A 149 -10.31 2.76 13.43
C LEU A 149 -9.85 3.45 12.16
N ILE A 150 -10.76 3.66 11.21
CA ILE A 150 -10.47 4.36 9.95
C ILE A 150 -10.08 5.82 10.22
N LEU A 151 -10.79 6.49 11.12
CA LEU A 151 -10.50 7.87 11.48
C LEU A 151 -9.10 8.01 12.09
N VAL A 152 -8.77 7.20 13.10
CA VAL A 152 -7.44 7.21 13.73
C VAL A 152 -6.35 6.85 12.72
N SER A 153 -6.57 5.81 11.92
CA SER A 153 -5.61 5.40 10.90
C SER A 153 -5.40 6.49 9.84
N GLY A 154 -6.47 7.15 9.39
CA GLY A 154 -6.41 8.25 8.43
C GLY A 154 -5.73 9.51 8.99
N ILE A 155 -5.92 9.82 10.26
CA ILE A 155 -5.17 10.89 10.96
C ILE A 155 -3.67 10.53 10.99
N CYS A 156 -3.33 9.30 11.40
CA CYS A 156 -1.94 8.84 11.40
C CYS A 156 -1.33 8.90 9.98
N CYS A 157 -2.05 8.45 8.95
CA CYS A 157 -1.63 8.57 7.56
C CYS A 157 -1.34 10.03 7.19
N SER A 158 -2.25 10.95 7.57
CA SER A 158 -2.10 12.37 7.31
C SER A 158 -0.85 12.96 7.96
N VAL A 159 -0.55 12.57 9.21
CA VAL A 159 0.67 13.02 9.89
C VAL A 159 1.91 12.53 9.14
N PHE A 160 1.99 11.24 8.79
CA PHE A 160 3.13 10.70 8.06
C PHE A 160 3.25 11.31 6.65
N ASP A 161 2.15 11.48 5.93
CA ASP A 161 2.16 12.08 4.59
C ASP A 161 2.60 13.56 4.64
N LEU A 162 2.20 14.33 5.65
CA LEU A 162 2.68 15.71 5.83
C LEU A 162 4.17 15.78 6.17
N ILE A 163 4.67 14.86 7.02
CA ILE A 163 6.11 14.72 7.29
C ILE A 163 6.83 14.41 5.98
N TYR A 164 6.31 13.48 5.19
CA TYR A 164 6.87 13.08 3.91
C TYR A 164 6.93 14.23 2.90
N ILE A 165 5.85 15.00 2.76
CA ILE A 165 5.80 16.22 1.93
C ILE A 165 6.89 17.20 2.38
N ARG A 166 7.00 17.46 3.68
CA ARG A 166 8.00 18.40 4.23
C ARG A 166 9.44 17.94 3.96
N LEU A 167 9.71 16.64 4.05
CA LEU A 167 11.02 16.07 3.71
C LEU A 167 11.35 16.29 2.23
N LEU A 168 10.40 16.04 1.33
CA LEU A 168 10.61 16.25 -0.11
C LEU A 168 10.81 17.72 -0.47
N THR A 169 10.05 18.65 0.11
CA THR A 169 10.21 20.09 -0.17
C THR A 169 11.57 20.64 0.25
N ARG A 170 12.26 20.02 1.22
CA ARG A 170 13.60 20.45 1.65
C ARG A 170 14.72 19.92 0.75
N THR A 171 14.43 19.00 -0.16
CA THR A 171 15.43 18.30 -0.97
C THR A 171 15.27 18.56 -2.47
N GLN A 172 14.18 19.20 -2.90
CA GLN A 172 14.01 19.76 -4.24
C GLN A 172 14.41 21.24 -4.27
#